data_AF-A0A841CTJ9-F1
#
_entry.id   AF-A0A841CTJ9-F1
#
_cell.length_a   1.000
_cell.length_b   1.000
_cell.length_c   1.000
_cell.angle_alpha   90.00
_cell.angle_beta   90.00
_cell.angle_gamma   90.00
#
_symmetry.space_group_name_H-M   'P 1'
#
loop_
_entity.id
_entity.type
_entity.pdbx_description
1 polymer ?
#
loop_
_entity_poly.entity_id
_entity_poly.type
_entity_poly.pdbx_seq_one_letter_code
_entity_poly.pdbx_strand_id
1 'polypeptide(L)' 'MYVHGINGISGVKTWVARLIDRADRELCMDQDEWAYRLGWTVRRTGFGARHYRNPLFDLQKAERIYSGDVENVAA' A
#
# COMPACT_ATOMS: atom_id res chain seq x y z
N MET A 1 -19.06 26.38 33.43
CA MET A 1 -17.89 25.47 33.48
C MET A 1 -17.50 25.13 32.06
N TYR A 2 -16.43 25.75 31.54
CA TYR A 2 -15.99 25.58 30.15
C TYR A 2 -14.84 24.57 30.15
N VAL A 3 -15.06 23.42 29.52
CA VAL A 3 -14.09 22.31 29.49
C VAL A 3 -12.99 22.65 28.48
N HIS A 4 -11.95 23.34 28.93
CA HIS A 4 -10.77 23.72 28.16
C HIS A 4 -9.65 22.66 28.25
N GLY A 5 -10.00 21.38 28.33
CA GLY A 5 -9.06 20.28 28.64
C GLY A 5 -8.80 19.26 27.54
N ILE A 6 -9.57 19.26 26.44
CA ILE A 6 -9.60 18.12 25.49
C ILE A 6 -8.90 18.45 24.15
N ASN A 7 -8.77 19.73 23.80
CA ASN A 7 -8.27 20.17 22.48
C ASN A 7 -6.74 20.12 22.33
N GLY A 8 -5.98 20.19 23.43
CA GLY A 8 -4.51 20.14 23.38
C GLY A 8 -3.99 18.73 23.09
N ILE A 9 -4.59 17.71 23.69
CA ILE A 9 -4.17 16.31 23.53
C ILE A 9 -4.53 15.80 22.13
N SER A 10 -5.67 16.21 21.57
CA SER A 10 -6.02 15.88 20.19
C SER A 10 -5.03 16.50 19.19
N GLY A 11 -4.62 17.77 19.41
CA GLY A 11 -3.58 18.42 18.61
C GLY A 11 -2.24 17.69 18.63
N VAL A 12 -1.77 17.28 19.81
CA VAL A 12 -0.51 16.52 19.94
C VAL A 12 -0.61 15.16 19.25
N LYS A 13 -1.72 14.42 19.42
CA LYS A 13 -1.92 13.13 18.74
C LYS A 13 -1.90 13.28 17.22
N THR A 14 -2.57 14.29 16.67
CA THR A 14 -2.56 14.55 15.23
C THR A 14 -1.16 14.93 14.73
N TRP A 15 -0.40 15.69 15.52
CA TRP A 15 0.97 16.04 15.19
C TRP A 15 1.89 14.80 15.16
N VAL A 16 1.82 13.94 16.18
CA VAL A 16 2.58 12.68 16.21
C VAL A 16 2.21 11.78 15.04
N ALA A 17 0.92 11.63 14.74
CA ALA A 17 0.46 10.82 13.60
C ALA A 17 1.01 11.34 12.26
N ARG A 18 1.07 12.66 12.07
CA ARG A 18 1.66 13.28 10.87
C ARG A 18 3.16 13.03 10.77
N LEU A 19 3.89 13.08 11.89
CA LEU A 19 5.31 12.77 11.90
C LEU A 19 5.58 11.31 11.52
N ILE A 20 4.78 10.39 12.06
CA ILE A 20 4.88 8.97 11.72
C ILE A 20 4.59 8.75 10.23
N ASP A 21 3.55 9.39 9.69
CA ASP A 21 3.22 9.27 8.25
C ASP A 21 4.34 9.84 7.36
N ARG A 22 4.98 10.94 7.78
CA ARG A 22 6.11 11.52 7.07
C ARG A 22 7.33 10.61 7.11
N ALA A 23 7.70 10.12 8.29
CA ALA A 23 8.83 9.21 8.45
C ALA A 23 8.62 7.91 7.66
N ASP A 24 7.39 7.38 7.64
CA ASP A 24 7.04 6.20 6.83
C ASP A 24 7.24 6.46 5.32
N ARG A 25 6.77 7.61 4.83
CA ARG A 25 6.95 8.00 3.42
C ARG A 25 8.41 8.17 3.06
N GLU A 26 9.17 8.88 3.89
CA GLU A 26 10.60 9.12 3.66
C GLU A 26 11.39 7.79 3.66
N LEU A 27 11.05 6.86 4.57
CA LEU A 27 11.74 5.57 4.68
C LEU A 27 11.65 4.70 3.44
N CYS A 28 10.51 4.72 2.72
CA CYS A 28 10.36 3.92 1.51
C CYS A 28 10.10 4.72 0.22
N MET A 29 10.56 5.98 0.20
CA MET A 29 10.43 6.88 -0.95
C MET A 29 11.06 6.29 -2.22
N ASP A 30 12.29 5.79 -2.12
CA ASP A 30 13.02 5.26 -3.28
C ASP A 30 12.35 4.01 -3.86
N GLN A 31 11.90 3.10 -2.99
CA GLN A 31 11.22 1.87 -3.42
C GLN A 31 9.86 2.18 -4.06
N ASP A 32 9.12 3.16 -3.53
CA ASP A 32 7.87 3.63 -4.11
C ASP A 32 8.10 4.28 -5.48
N GLU A 33 9.17 5.07 -5.63
CA GLU A 33 9.54 5.67 -6.92
C GLU A 33 9.87 4.60 -7.96
N TRP A 34 10.64 3.57 -7.59
CA TRP A 34 10.92 2.43 -8.47
C TRP A 34 9.64 1.67 -8.84
N ALA A 35 8.78 1.39 -7.86
CA ALA A 35 7.51 0.73 -8.11
C ALA A 35 6.63 1.55 -9.07
N TYR A 36 6.56 2.87 -8.89
CA TYR A 36 5.85 3.77 -9.79
C TYR A 36 6.42 3.73 -11.21
N ARG A 37 7.74 3.83 -11.36
CA ARG A 37 8.42 3.75 -12.66
C ARG A 37 8.18 2.42 -13.37
N LEU A 38 8.09 1.32 -12.62
CA LEU A 38 7.83 -0.02 -13.15
C LEU A 38 6.33 -0.31 -13.35
N GLY A 39 5.44 0.63 -13.03
CA GLY A 39 3.99 0.43 -13.11
C GLY A 39 3.45 -0.59 -12.10
N TRP A 40 4.16 -0.81 -10.99
CA TRP A 40 3.75 -1.72 -9.93
C TRP A 40 2.71 -1.07 -9.01
N THR A 41 1.80 -1.88 -8.49
CA THR A 41 0.86 -1.45 -7.45
C THR A 41 1.50 -1.57 -6.08
N VAL A 42 1.43 -0.51 -5.28
CA VAL A 42 1.97 -0.49 -3.92
C VAL A 42 0.84 -0.45 -2.90
N ARG A 43 0.88 -1.33 -1.89
CA ARG A 43 -0.07 -1.32 -0.77
C ARG A 43 0.67 -1.22 0.55
N ARG A 44 0.37 -0.19 1.34
CA ARG A 44 0.87 -0.06 2.71
C ARG A 44 0.28 -1.16 3.60
N THR A 45 1.13 -1.88 4.32
CA THR A 45 0.73 -2.95 5.25
C THR A 45 1.10 -2.65 6.70
N GLY A 46 1.98 -1.67 6.93
CA GLY A 46 2.39 -1.21 8.25
C GLY A 46 3.39 -0.05 8.16
N PHE A 47 4.02 0.31 9.28
CA PHE A 47 5.08 1.32 9.28
C PHE A 47 6.33 0.78 8.56
N GLY A 48 6.76 1.44 7.49
CA GLY A 48 7.89 0.99 6.66
C GLY A 48 7.63 -0.32 5.88
N ALA A 49 6.44 -0.89 6.00
CA ALA A 49 6.06 -2.15 5.38
C ALA A 49 5.11 -1.90 4.21
N ARG A 50 5.56 -2.30 3.02
CA ARG A 50 4.81 -2.17 1.76
C ARG A 50 4.82 -3.47 1.00
N HIS A 51 3.67 -3.79 0.41
CA HIS A 51 3.54 -4.89 -0.52
C HIS A 51 3.55 -4.33 -1.94
N TYR A 52 4.57 -4.70 -2.70
CA TYR A 52 4.74 -4.33 -4.10
C TYR A 52 4.22 -5.45 -4.98
N ARG A 53 3.28 -5.14 -5.86
CA ARG A 53 2.63 -6.10 -6.76
C ARG A 53 2.89 -5.69 -8.20
N ASN A 54 3.51 -6.60 -8.97
CA ASN A 54 3.73 -6.41 -10.40
C ASN A 54 2.48 -6.90 -11.17
N PRO A 55 1.82 -6.04 -11.97
CA PRO A 55 0.62 -6.40 -12.72
C PRO A 55 0.85 -7.49 -13.78
N LEU A 56 2.09 -7.68 -14.25
CA LEU A 56 2.41 -8.73 -15.23
C LEU A 56 2.22 -10.13 -14.66
N PHE A 57 2.54 -10.35 -13.38
CA PHE A 57 2.28 -11.64 -12.73
C PHE A 57 0.78 -11.90 -12.56
N ASP A 58 -0.02 -10.83 -12.39
CA ASP A 58 -1.47 -10.95 -12.30
C ASP A 58 -2.08 -11.36 -13.63
N LEU A 59 -1.59 -10.77 -14.74
CA LEU A 59 -1.98 -11.14 -16.09
C LEU A 59 -1.59 -12.59 -16.40
N GLN A 60 -0.36 -13.00 -16.12
CA GLN A 60 0.07 -14.39 -16.32
C GLN A 60 -0.75 -15.39 -15.50
N LYS A 61 -1.11 -15.02 -14.27
CA LYS A 61 -1.99 -15.85 -13.44
C LYS A 61 -3.38 -15.97 -14.06
N ALA A 62 -3.93 -14.87 -14.58
CA ALA A 62 -5.24 -14.87 -15.26
C ALA A 62 -5.21 -15.69 -16.56
N GLU A 63 -4.15 -15.55 -17.37
CA GLU A 63 -3.94 -16.34 -18.59
C GLU A 63 -3.85 -17.84 -18.28
N ARG A 64 -3.13 -18.24 -17.23
CA ARG A 64 -3.06 -19.64 -16.81
C ARG A 64 -4.43 -20.20 -16.44
N ILE A 65 -5.24 -19.43 -15.70
CA ILE A 65 -6.59 -19.84 -15.32
C ILE A 65 -7.45 -20.03 -16.57
N TYR A 66 -7.44 -19.03 -17.47
CA TYR A 66 -8.21 -19.10 -18.71
C TYR A 66 -7.76 -20.27 -19.62
N SER A 67 -6.46 -20.49 -19.76
CA SER A 67 -5.92 -21.60 -20.55
C SER A 67 -6.26 -22.98 -19.94
N GLY A 68 -6.28 -23.10 -18.61
CA GLY A 68 -6.67 -24.34 -17.93
C GLY A 68 -8.18 -24.63 -18.01
N ASP A 69 -9.01 -23.59 -18.07
CA ASP A 69 -10.45 -23.74 -18.32
C ASP A 69 -10.72 -24.21 -19.77
N VAL A 70 -9.93 -23.73 -20.74
CA VAL A 70 -10.04 -24.19 -22.15
C VAL A 70 -9.70 -25.67 -22.29
N GLU A 71 -8.65 -26.17 -21.62
CA GLU A 71 -8.30 -27.60 -21.65
C GLU A 71 -9.36 -28.49 -20.98
N ASN A 72 -10.00 -28.02 -19.90
CA ASN A 72 -11.06 -28.76 -19.22
C ASN A 72 -12.41 -28.77 -19.97
N VAL A 73 -12.66 -27.80 -20.86
CA VAL A 73 -13.85 -27.77 -21.72
C VAL A 73 -13.66 -28.59 -23.00
N ALA A 74 -12.41 -28.82 -23.42
CA ALA A 74 -12.07 -29.59 -24.62
C ALA A 74 -11.87 -31.11 -24.35
N ALA A 75 -11.94 -31.55 -23.09
CA ALA A 75 -11.86 -32.96 -22.67
C ALA A 75 -13.24 -33.53 -22.36
#